data_AF-C0NPV9-F1
#
_entry.id   AF-C0NPV9-F1
#
_cell.length_a   1.000
_cell.length_b   1.000
_cell.length_c   1.000
_cell.angle_alpha   90.00
_cell.angle_beta   90.00
_cell.angle_gamma   90.00
#
_symmetry.space_group_name_H-M   'P 1'
#
loop_
_entity.id
_entity.type
_entity.pdbx_description
1 polymer ?
#
loop_
_entity_poly.entity_id
_entity_poly.type
_entity_poly.pdbx_seq_one_letter_code
_entity_poly.pdbx_strand_id
1 'polypeptide(L)'
;MDQASSLVGSLLNTIFPGSIFIDIFHRAPNLGLLSNVLIVGCAFVYVCIWVYDGIWKFCAVEVQIEPRSEEQEHLTTFLESRFTGCLSWRVRSEEWSGEDTPKTEWDWKTIGALRDYRFRPNTICLFLFGLSIFQFRRKEIRFEFCSEERYSLRVLGWSCKPIQRLLAEARSCHISKNKSHITIFNPGGKPVRQTKTPWHLVKGTSRRSLKSISLEAGRKEEVYNDMCSFLNAQSVYAKTERPYRRGYLFNGPPGTGKTSLALALAGKFGLDIYTLSLTGQNMTDDELQWLCSHLPRRCVLLIEDIDSAGINREKMRAIQEDGAKQNNQVSLSGLLNAIDGVSSSDGRILVMTTNCRDQLDAALIRPGRVDMEVKFTLASEEQIKSIFQHMYAHKGHTNLADMAAEFANQVPNCQYSPADIQNYLWKHSDFNCAVIEAQKQFPTKK
;
A
#
# COMPACT_ATOMS: atom_id res chain seq x y z
N MET A 1 22.69 64.50 -8.74
CA MET A 1 21.52 63.59 -8.73
C MET A 1 21.76 62.35 -9.58
N ASP A 2 22.45 62.46 -10.72
CA ASP A 2 22.66 61.34 -11.65
C ASP A 2 23.48 60.15 -11.11
N GLN A 3 24.41 60.37 -10.19
CA GLN A 3 25.14 59.25 -9.56
C GLN A 3 24.27 58.46 -8.58
N ALA A 4 23.33 59.12 -7.89
CA ALA A 4 22.42 58.44 -6.96
C ALA A 4 21.39 57.61 -7.72
N SER A 5 20.84 58.13 -8.83
CA SER A 5 19.89 57.39 -9.66
C SER A 5 20.53 56.17 -10.34
N SER A 6 21.80 56.23 -10.75
CA SER A 6 22.49 55.08 -11.36
C SER A 6 22.80 53.97 -10.36
N LEU A 7 23.23 54.31 -9.14
CA LEU A 7 23.42 53.35 -8.03
C LEU A 7 22.12 52.66 -7.67
N VAL A 8 21.02 53.42 -7.65
CA VAL A 8 19.68 52.90 -7.36
C VAL A 8 19.16 52.01 -8.47
N GLY A 9 19.35 52.40 -9.73
CA GLY A 9 19.03 51.54 -10.87
C GLY A 9 19.80 50.23 -10.81
N SER A 10 21.09 50.26 -10.45
CA SER A 10 21.91 49.06 -10.25
C SER A 10 21.40 48.19 -9.10
N LEU A 11 21.13 48.77 -7.92
CA LEU A 11 20.57 48.05 -6.76
C LEU A 11 19.20 47.44 -7.06
N LEU A 12 18.29 48.19 -7.70
CA LEU A 12 16.99 47.69 -8.12
C LEU A 12 17.11 46.58 -9.17
N ASN A 13 18.06 46.66 -10.09
CA ASN A 13 18.28 45.60 -11.08
C ASN A 13 18.90 44.34 -10.43
N THR A 14 19.62 44.51 -9.31
CA THR A 14 20.16 43.38 -8.53
C THR A 14 19.07 42.71 -7.69
N ILE A 15 18.14 43.48 -7.13
CA ILE A 15 17.05 42.97 -6.27
C ILE A 15 15.86 42.46 -7.10
N PHE A 16 15.53 43.15 -8.19
CA PHE A 16 14.37 42.87 -9.04
C PHE A 16 14.75 42.87 -10.54
N PRO A 17 15.56 41.90 -11.00
CA PRO A 17 15.93 41.81 -12.40
C PRO A 17 14.66 41.67 -13.26
N GLY A 18 14.50 42.58 -14.23
CA GLY A 18 13.39 42.56 -15.19
C GLY A 18 12.03 43.03 -14.65
N SER A 19 11.97 43.70 -13.50
CA SER A 19 10.69 44.23 -13.02
C SER A 19 10.28 45.53 -13.73
N ILE A 20 8.98 45.65 -14.04
CA ILE A 20 8.33 46.84 -14.61
C ILE A 20 8.61 48.11 -13.76
N PHE A 21 8.94 47.93 -12.48
CA PHE A 21 9.31 49.02 -11.58
C PHE A 21 10.53 49.81 -12.09
N ILE A 22 11.48 49.17 -12.79
CA ILE A 22 12.67 49.83 -13.36
C ILE A 22 12.26 50.83 -14.45
N ASP A 23 11.34 50.43 -15.35
CA ASP A 23 10.85 51.30 -16.43
C ASP A 23 10.01 52.48 -15.90
N ILE A 24 9.23 52.23 -14.85
CA ILE A 24 8.47 53.29 -14.17
C ILE A 24 9.44 54.28 -13.49
N PHE A 25 10.53 53.78 -12.90
CA PHE A 25 11.55 54.61 -12.27
C PHE A 25 12.30 55.50 -13.27
N HIS A 26 12.62 54.97 -14.45
CA HIS A 26 13.26 55.74 -15.51
C HIS A 26 12.36 56.84 -16.10
N ARG A 27 11.03 56.67 -16.08
CA ARG A 27 10.09 57.65 -16.66
C ARG A 27 9.80 58.87 -15.78
N ALA A 28 10.11 58.84 -14.49
CA ALA A 28 9.66 59.87 -13.57
C ALA A 28 10.82 60.44 -12.72
N PRO A 29 11.64 61.35 -13.28
CA PRO A 29 12.82 61.91 -12.60
C PRO A 29 12.49 62.77 -11.36
N ASN A 30 11.22 63.14 -11.18
CA ASN A 30 10.77 64.00 -10.07
C ASN A 30 10.39 63.23 -8.80
N LEU A 31 10.55 61.90 -8.77
CA LEU A 31 10.29 61.09 -7.57
C LEU A 31 11.44 61.11 -6.55
N GLY A 32 12.42 62.02 -6.58
CA GLY A 32 13.62 61.95 -5.72
C GLY A 32 13.40 61.57 -4.24
N LEU A 33 12.34 62.08 -3.60
CA LEU A 33 12.00 61.71 -2.21
C LEU A 33 11.33 60.32 -2.10
N LEU A 34 10.36 60.03 -2.96
CA LEU A 34 9.71 58.71 -3.06
C LEU A 34 10.71 57.63 -3.49
N SER A 35 11.70 57.99 -4.29
CA SER A 35 12.80 57.16 -4.74
C SER A 35 13.61 56.70 -3.54
N ASN A 36 14.08 57.65 -2.71
CA ASN A 36 14.81 57.35 -1.47
C ASN A 36 13.99 56.46 -0.53
N VAL A 37 12.70 56.73 -0.35
CA VAL A 37 11.82 55.90 0.49
C VAL A 37 11.67 54.48 -0.08
N LEU A 38 11.50 54.33 -1.39
CA LEU A 38 11.34 53.02 -2.03
C LEU A 38 12.65 52.22 -2.01
N ILE A 39 13.80 52.87 -2.20
CA ILE A 39 15.13 52.24 -2.05
C ILE A 39 15.32 51.73 -0.63
N VAL A 40 15.07 52.57 0.37
CA VAL A 40 15.20 52.19 1.78
C VAL A 40 14.22 51.07 2.10
N GLY A 41 13.00 51.11 1.57
CA GLY A 41 12.01 50.04 1.71
C GLY A 41 12.46 48.71 1.08
N CYS A 42 12.97 48.72 -0.15
CA CYS A 42 13.47 47.53 -0.82
C CYS A 42 14.72 46.96 -0.15
N ALA A 43 15.66 47.82 0.27
CA ALA A 43 16.83 47.42 1.03
C ALA A 43 16.44 46.80 2.38
N PHE A 44 15.45 47.38 3.07
CA PHE A 44 14.92 46.83 4.31
C PHE A 44 14.32 45.43 4.10
N VAL A 45 13.50 45.23 3.07
CA VAL A 45 12.93 43.92 2.74
C VAL A 45 14.03 42.90 2.42
N TYR A 46 15.05 43.29 1.64
CA TYR A 46 16.18 42.40 1.32
C TYR A 46 16.95 41.99 2.58
N VAL A 47 17.25 42.95 3.47
CA VAL A 47 17.88 42.66 4.77
C VAL A 47 17.01 41.73 5.61
N CYS A 48 15.69 41.94 5.65
CA CYS A 48 14.78 41.06 6.37
C CYS A 48 14.79 39.61 5.82
N ILE A 49 14.81 39.44 4.49
CA ILE A 49 14.91 38.11 3.86
C ILE A 49 16.27 37.46 4.20
N TRP A 50 17.35 38.22 4.13
CA TRP A 50 18.69 37.72 4.46
C TRP A 50 18.81 37.32 5.93
N VAL A 51 18.26 38.13 6.84
CA VAL A 51 18.18 37.81 8.28
C VAL A 51 17.32 36.57 8.51
N TYR A 52 16.17 36.44 7.84
CA TYR A 52 15.32 35.26 7.91
C TYR A 52 16.07 33.99 7.48
N ASP A 53 16.70 34.01 6.30
CA ASP A 53 17.48 32.87 5.81
C ASP A 53 18.69 32.58 6.71
N GLY A 54 19.31 33.63 7.26
CA GLY A 54 20.40 33.53 8.24
C GLY A 54 19.97 32.80 9.52
N ILE A 55 18.81 33.16 10.09
CA ILE A 55 18.27 32.49 11.30
C ILE A 55 18.08 31.00 11.04
N TRP A 56 17.48 30.61 9.91
CA TRP A 56 17.30 29.19 9.60
C TRP A 56 18.60 28.48 9.22
N LYS A 57 19.59 29.19 8.68
CA LYS A 57 20.89 28.59 8.30
C LYS A 57 21.81 28.38 9.50
N PHE A 58 21.81 29.28 10.48
CA PHE A 58 22.74 29.26 11.61
C PHE A 58 22.11 28.80 12.93
N CYS A 59 20.82 29.04 13.13
CA CYS A 59 20.12 28.74 14.40
C CYS A 59 19.19 27.53 14.30
N ALA A 60 19.16 26.81 13.18
CA ALA A 60 18.30 25.65 13.00
C ALA A 60 19.07 24.39 12.60
N VAL A 61 18.54 23.24 12.99
CA VAL A 61 18.97 21.93 12.47
C VAL A 61 18.06 21.55 11.30
N GLU A 62 18.65 21.18 10.17
CA GLU A 62 17.94 20.69 8.98
C GLU A 62 18.15 19.18 8.81
N VAL A 63 17.06 18.44 8.63
CA VAL A 63 17.06 17.02 8.26
C VAL A 63 16.39 16.89 6.90
N GLN A 64 17.09 16.27 5.96
CA GLN A 64 16.54 15.90 4.65
C GLN A 64 15.95 14.50 4.75
N ILE A 65 14.72 14.35 4.26
CA ILE A 65 14.03 13.06 4.19
C ILE A 65 14.19 12.55 2.76
N GLU A 66 14.69 11.33 2.65
CA GLU A 66 14.94 10.69 1.37
C GLU A 66 13.61 10.48 0.62
N PRO A 67 13.54 10.78 -0.69
CA PRO A 67 12.35 10.51 -1.48
C PRO A 67 11.97 9.02 -1.44
N ARG A 68 10.67 8.74 -1.39
CA ARG A 68 10.03 7.41 -1.34
C ARG A 68 10.41 6.57 -0.13
N SER A 69 10.86 7.20 0.96
CA SER A 69 11.08 6.53 2.23
C SER A 69 9.77 6.43 3.04
N GLU A 70 9.67 5.46 3.95
CA GLU A 70 8.50 5.33 4.85
C GLU A 70 8.28 6.62 5.65
N GLU A 71 9.37 7.31 6.03
CA GLU A 71 9.31 8.58 6.75
C GLU A 71 8.62 9.69 5.95
N GLN A 72 8.73 9.68 4.62
CA GLN A 72 8.05 10.64 3.76
C GLN A 72 6.52 10.48 3.85
N GLU A 73 6.04 9.23 3.86
CA GLU A 73 4.62 8.90 4.00
C GLU A 73 4.11 9.18 5.42
N HIS A 74 4.92 8.87 6.44
CA HIS A 74 4.61 9.20 7.84
C HIS A 74 4.41 10.70 8.01
N LEU A 75 5.34 11.50 7.48
CA LEU A 75 5.31 12.95 7.61
C LEU A 75 4.13 13.57 6.86
N THR A 76 3.84 13.12 5.63
CA THR A 76 2.66 13.61 4.89
C THR A 76 1.37 13.31 5.63
N THR A 77 1.22 12.09 6.13
CA THR A 77 0.05 11.67 6.89
C THR A 77 -0.16 12.49 8.17
N PHE A 78 0.93 12.89 8.83
CA PHE A 78 0.93 13.75 10.01
C PHE A 78 0.60 15.21 9.68
N LEU A 79 1.17 15.76 8.61
CA LEU A 79 0.89 17.13 8.18
C LEU A 79 -0.56 17.28 7.68
N GLU A 80 -1.13 16.23 7.08
CA GLU A 80 -2.55 16.19 6.69
C GLU A 80 -3.51 16.18 7.90
N SER A 81 -3.16 15.52 9.02
CA SER A 81 -4.05 15.47 10.19
C SER A 81 -4.04 16.75 11.02
N ARG A 82 -2.93 17.50 11.01
CA ARG A 82 -2.75 18.72 11.81
C ARG A 82 -3.10 19.97 11.02
N PHE A 83 -4.40 20.14 10.74
CA PHE A 83 -4.92 21.38 10.18
C PHE A 83 -4.90 22.55 11.18
N THR A 84 -5.06 22.26 12.47
CA THR A 84 -5.20 23.25 13.53
C THR A 84 -3.87 23.40 14.29
N GLY A 85 -3.07 24.41 13.96
CA GLY A 85 -1.80 24.71 14.66
C GLY A 85 -0.65 25.21 13.78
N CYS A 86 -0.91 25.45 12.50
CA CYS A 86 0.12 25.90 11.58
C CYS A 86 0.14 27.42 11.45
N LEU A 87 1.35 27.99 11.45
CA LEU A 87 1.60 29.43 11.44
C LEU A 87 1.59 30.01 10.02
N SER A 88 1.84 29.18 9.01
CA SER A 88 1.78 29.57 7.60
C SER A 88 1.49 28.35 6.74
N TRP A 89 0.36 28.38 6.04
CA TRP A 89 -0.11 27.28 5.20
C TRP A 89 -0.32 27.75 3.77
N ARG A 90 0.61 27.38 2.89
CA ARG A 90 0.30 27.22 1.47
C ARG A 90 -0.03 25.76 1.26
N VAL A 91 -1.24 25.47 0.79
CA VAL A 91 -1.69 24.11 0.52
C VAL A 91 -1.82 23.82 -0.96
N ARG A 92 -1.71 22.54 -1.31
CA ARG A 92 -2.24 21.99 -2.56
C ARG A 92 -3.43 21.10 -2.22
N SER A 93 -4.46 21.13 -3.04
CA SER A 93 -5.55 20.16 -2.99
C SER A 93 -5.17 18.93 -3.82
N GLU A 94 -5.48 17.75 -3.31
CA GLU A 94 -5.55 16.51 -4.07
C GLU A 94 -6.95 15.93 -3.92
N GLU A 95 -7.53 15.47 -5.02
CA GLU A 95 -8.80 14.73 -4.99
C GLU A 95 -8.59 13.41 -4.27
N TRP A 96 -9.41 13.13 -3.26
CA TRP A 96 -9.38 11.84 -2.57
C TRP A 96 -10.67 11.09 -2.83
N SER A 97 -10.55 9.89 -3.42
CA SER A 97 -11.66 8.95 -3.51
C SER A 97 -11.75 8.16 -2.21
N GLY A 98 -12.53 8.66 -1.24
CA GLY A 98 -12.97 7.86 -0.12
C GLY A 98 -14.03 6.84 -0.55
N GLU A 99 -13.96 5.61 -0.04
CA GLU A 99 -15.00 4.58 -0.27
C GLU A 99 -16.34 4.93 0.40
N ASP A 100 -16.38 5.93 1.28
CA ASP A 100 -17.50 6.24 2.17
C ASP A 100 -18.47 7.32 1.65
N THR A 101 -18.45 7.65 0.35
CA THR A 101 -19.42 8.62 -0.20
C THR A 101 -20.86 8.10 -0.02
N PRO A 102 -21.81 8.93 0.46
CA PRO A 102 -23.17 8.49 0.71
C PRO A 102 -23.82 7.99 -0.58
N LYS A 103 -24.20 6.71 -0.58
CA LYS A 103 -24.72 5.94 -1.73
C LYS A 103 -26.12 6.32 -2.19
N THR A 104 -26.62 7.51 -1.86
CA THR A 104 -28.01 7.88 -2.16
C THR A 104 -28.26 8.06 -3.65
N GLU A 105 -27.21 8.25 -4.45
CA GLU A 105 -27.32 8.46 -5.89
C GLU A 105 -26.29 7.61 -6.65
N TRP A 106 -26.70 6.93 -7.71
CA TRP A 106 -25.86 5.98 -8.47
C TRP A 106 -25.14 6.62 -9.66
N ASP A 107 -25.26 7.93 -9.86
CA ASP A 107 -24.48 8.64 -10.87
C ASP A 107 -23.06 8.87 -10.35
N TRP A 108 -22.10 8.12 -10.88
CA TRP A 108 -20.70 8.21 -10.48
C TRP A 108 -20.10 9.59 -10.78
N LYS A 109 -20.68 10.38 -11.69
CA LYS A 109 -20.27 11.78 -11.90
C LYS A 109 -20.71 12.63 -10.71
N THR A 110 -21.90 12.42 -10.17
CA THR A 110 -22.41 13.09 -8.97
C THR A 110 -21.71 12.61 -7.71
N ILE A 111 -21.43 11.30 -7.58
CA ILE A 111 -20.57 10.77 -6.51
C ILE A 111 -19.15 11.35 -6.62
N GLY A 112 -18.65 11.53 -7.85
CA GLY A 112 -17.41 12.21 -8.13
C GLY A 112 -17.39 13.65 -7.59
N ALA A 113 -18.52 14.35 -7.65
CA ALA A 113 -18.66 15.70 -7.08
C ALA A 113 -18.67 15.71 -5.54
N LEU A 114 -18.98 14.58 -4.89
CA LEU A 114 -18.92 14.39 -3.44
C LEU A 114 -17.54 13.92 -2.94
N ARG A 115 -16.52 13.88 -3.80
CA ARG A 115 -15.16 13.51 -3.39
C ARG A 115 -14.58 14.57 -2.46
N ASP A 116 -14.11 14.13 -1.31
CA ASP A 116 -13.41 15.00 -0.38
C ASP A 116 -12.05 15.43 -0.95
N TYR A 117 -11.73 16.70 -0.82
CA TYR A 117 -10.39 17.20 -1.09
C TYR A 117 -9.50 17.00 0.13
N ARG A 118 -8.32 16.42 -0.09
CA ARG A 118 -7.26 16.42 0.92
C ARG A 118 -6.30 17.57 0.63
N PHE A 119 -5.96 18.32 1.67
CA PHE A 119 -5.01 19.41 1.55
C PHE A 119 -3.66 18.99 2.09
N ARG A 120 -2.62 19.20 1.27
CA ARG A 120 -1.22 18.92 1.60
C ARG A 120 -0.42 20.21 1.61
N PRO A 121 0.64 20.33 2.41
CA PRO A 121 1.55 21.45 2.34
C PRO A 121 2.14 21.60 0.93
N ASN A 122 2.19 22.83 0.41
CA ASN A 122 2.63 23.14 -0.94
C ASN A 122 4.16 23.26 -1.00
N THR A 123 4.75 24.39 -0.63
CA THR A 123 6.21 24.61 -0.76
C THR A 123 6.89 24.77 0.57
N ILE A 124 6.42 25.70 1.41
CA ILE A 124 6.95 25.97 2.75
C ILE A 124 5.78 26.02 3.72
N CYS A 125 5.91 25.35 4.86
CA CYS A 125 4.94 25.35 5.95
C CYS A 125 5.66 25.54 7.28
N LEU A 126 5.22 26.52 8.07
CA LEU A 126 5.68 26.73 9.43
C LEU A 126 4.62 26.20 10.41
N PHE A 127 5.03 25.38 11.36
CA PHE A 127 4.11 24.82 12.36
C PHE A 127 4.80 24.63 13.71
N LEU A 128 3.99 24.64 14.77
CA LEU A 128 4.44 24.42 16.13
C LEU A 128 4.24 22.94 16.48
N PHE A 129 5.25 22.31 17.09
CA PHE A 129 5.13 20.98 17.67
C PHE A 129 5.83 20.97 19.03
N GLY A 130 5.04 20.75 20.09
CA GLY A 130 5.48 21.01 21.47
C GLY A 130 5.80 22.50 21.66
N LEU A 131 7.03 22.80 22.12
CA LEU A 131 7.54 24.16 22.29
C LEU A 131 8.54 24.56 21.19
N SER A 132 8.63 23.79 20.10
CA SER A 132 9.59 24.02 19.02
C SER A 132 8.88 24.46 17.73
N ILE A 133 9.49 25.43 17.04
CA ILE A 133 9.02 25.91 15.73
C ILE A 133 9.71 25.09 14.64
N PHE A 134 8.89 24.45 13.80
CA PHE A 134 9.34 23.67 12.66
C PHE A 134 9.04 24.40 11.35
N GLN A 135 9.95 24.22 10.40
CA GLN A 135 9.76 24.58 9.00
C GLN A 135 9.83 23.31 8.16
N PHE A 136 8.71 22.96 7.54
CA PHE A 136 8.67 21.99 6.47
C PHE A 136 8.87 22.70 5.14
N ARG A 137 9.73 22.14 4.29
CA ARG A 137 9.93 22.60 2.92
C ARG A 137 9.93 21.43 1.96
N ARG A 138 9.06 21.50 0.95
CA ARG A 138 9.01 20.60 -0.20
C ARG A 138 9.75 21.25 -1.37
N LYS A 139 10.60 20.48 -2.04
CA LYS A 139 11.18 20.81 -3.34
C LYS A 139 10.83 19.73 -4.34
N GLU A 140 10.23 20.10 -5.46
CA GLU A 140 10.04 19.20 -6.59
C GLU A 140 11.26 19.34 -7.51
N ILE A 141 11.94 18.22 -7.77
CA ILE A 141 13.03 18.14 -8.73
C ILE A 141 12.49 17.40 -9.94
N ARG A 142 12.47 18.08 -11.09
CA ARG A 142 12.06 17.48 -12.36
C ARG A 142 13.29 16.96 -13.09
N PHE A 143 13.25 15.68 -13.43
CA PHE A 143 14.12 15.02 -14.40
C PHE A 143 13.36 14.88 -15.73
N GLU A 144 14.07 14.56 -16.83
CA GLU A 144 13.49 14.49 -18.18
C GLU A 144 12.21 13.63 -18.28
N PHE A 145 12.10 12.57 -17.47
CA PHE A 145 10.97 11.63 -17.50
C PHE A 145 10.29 11.39 -16.14
N CYS A 146 10.71 12.08 -15.08
CA CYS A 146 10.24 11.83 -13.73
C CYS A 146 10.32 13.08 -12.86
N SER A 147 9.33 13.32 -12.02
CA SER A 147 9.42 14.28 -10.91
C SER A 147 9.70 13.54 -9.60
N GLU A 148 10.62 14.05 -8.79
CA GLU A 148 10.86 13.56 -7.43
C GLU A 148 10.60 14.68 -6.42
N GLU A 149 9.87 14.37 -5.35
CA GLU A 149 9.61 15.33 -4.27
C GLU A 149 10.58 15.08 -3.11
N ARG A 150 11.39 16.07 -2.78
CA ARG A 150 12.29 16.05 -1.61
C ARG A 150 11.71 16.88 -0.48
N TYR A 151 11.67 16.29 0.71
CA TYR A 151 11.22 16.97 1.92
C TYR A 151 12.41 17.35 2.80
N SER A 152 12.34 18.55 3.36
CA SER A 152 13.31 19.06 4.32
C SER A 152 12.55 19.57 5.54
N LEU A 153 12.96 19.10 6.72
CA LEU A 153 12.40 19.52 7.99
C LEU A 153 13.49 20.27 8.76
N ARG A 154 13.20 21.52 9.12
CA ARG A 154 14.09 22.35 9.94
C ARG A 154 13.44 22.64 11.27
N VAL A 155 14.22 22.67 12.33
CA VAL A 155 13.76 23.06 13.68
C VAL A 155 14.69 24.13 14.24
N LEU A 156 14.12 25.21 14.81
CA LEU A 156 14.91 26.19 15.52
C LEU A 156 15.53 25.57 16.79
N GLY A 157 16.80 25.86 17.02
CA GLY A 157 17.62 25.29 18.09
C GLY A 157 18.75 24.41 17.53
N TRP A 158 19.55 23.86 18.45
CA TRP A 158 20.74 23.08 18.12
C TRP A 158 20.61 21.58 18.47
N SER A 159 19.38 21.08 18.57
CA SER A 159 19.11 19.68 18.93
C SER A 159 18.27 18.96 17.89
N CYS A 160 18.66 17.73 17.54
CA CYS A 160 17.87 16.84 16.70
C CYS A 160 16.72 16.14 17.46
N LYS A 161 16.67 16.24 18.80
CA LYS A 161 15.66 15.56 19.63
C LYS A 161 14.21 15.94 19.28
N PRO A 162 13.86 17.21 18.99
CA PRO A 162 12.51 17.58 18.59
C PRO A 162 12.09 16.92 17.26
N ILE A 163 13.01 16.86 16.28
CA ILE A 163 12.76 16.18 14.99
C ILE A 163 12.49 14.69 15.21
N GLN A 164 13.28 14.02 16.05
CA GLN A 164 13.07 12.61 16.36
C GLN A 164 11.69 12.35 16.99
N ARG A 165 11.26 13.21 17.93
CA ARG A 165 9.92 13.10 18.54
C ARG A 165 8.81 13.29 17.51
N LEU A 166 8.96 14.27 16.62
CA LEU A 166 8.01 14.53 15.56
C LEU A 166 7.89 13.35 14.60
N LEU A 167 9.02 12.80 14.14
CA LEU A 167 9.01 11.64 13.25
C LEU A 167 8.43 10.40 13.93
N ALA A 168 8.70 10.20 15.23
CA ALA A 168 8.09 9.12 16.00
C ALA A 168 6.57 9.24 16.10
N GLU A 169 6.05 10.45 16.34
CA GLU A 169 4.60 10.69 16.39
C GLU A 169 3.95 10.61 15.01
N ALA A 170 4.63 11.10 13.97
CA ALA A 170 4.19 10.98 12.58
C ALA A 170 4.04 9.51 12.18
N ARG A 171 5.03 8.67 12.54
CA ARG A 171 4.97 7.21 12.36
C ARG A 171 3.78 6.61 13.11
N SER A 172 3.57 6.95 14.39
CA SER A 172 2.43 6.44 15.16
C SER A 172 1.08 6.87 14.57
N CYS A 173 0.97 8.10 14.08
CA CYS A 173 -0.24 8.62 13.42
C CYS A 173 -0.52 7.85 12.13
N HIS A 174 0.50 7.63 11.30
CA HIS A 174 0.39 6.86 10.08
C HIS A 174 0.00 5.40 10.33
N ILE A 175 0.69 4.73 11.26
CA ILE A 175 0.34 3.35 11.65
C ILE A 175 -1.11 3.29 12.14
N SER A 176 -1.57 4.26 12.93
CA SER A 176 -2.94 4.28 13.46
C SER A 176 -3.99 4.45 12.35
N LYS A 177 -3.74 5.33 11.38
CA LYS A 177 -4.62 5.52 10.21
C LYS A 177 -4.60 4.31 9.27
N ASN A 178 -3.45 3.70 9.05
CA ASN A 178 -3.30 2.52 8.18
C ASN A 178 -3.66 1.21 8.90
N LYS A 179 -3.92 1.25 10.22
CA LYS A 179 -4.32 0.07 11.01
C LYS A 179 -5.65 -0.54 10.58
N SER A 180 -6.49 0.18 9.83
CA SER A 180 -7.76 -0.35 9.32
C SER A 180 -7.67 -0.91 7.91
N HIS A 181 -6.60 -0.59 7.17
CA HIS A 181 -6.45 -0.94 5.77
C HIS A 181 -5.26 -1.90 5.55
N ILE A 182 -5.26 -2.55 4.40
CA ILE A 182 -4.17 -3.34 3.84
C ILE A 182 -3.91 -2.74 2.47
N THR A 183 -2.64 -2.57 2.10
CA THR A 183 -2.29 -2.17 0.74
C THR A 183 -1.89 -3.39 -0.09
N ILE A 184 -2.37 -3.40 -1.34
CA ILE A 184 -2.10 -4.46 -2.31
C ILE A 184 -1.27 -3.89 -3.46
N PHE A 185 -0.12 -4.50 -3.72
CA PHE A 185 0.81 -4.10 -4.77
C PHE A 185 0.93 -5.19 -5.84
N ASN A 186 1.08 -4.76 -7.11
CA ASN A 186 1.34 -5.64 -8.24
C ASN A 186 2.59 -5.18 -9.00
N PRO A 187 3.25 -6.07 -9.76
CA PRO A 187 4.30 -5.66 -10.69
C PRO A 187 3.74 -4.69 -11.74
N GLY A 188 4.52 -3.69 -12.13
CA GLY A 188 4.15 -2.75 -13.19
C GLY A 188 3.98 -3.43 -14.55
N GLY A 189 3.04 -2.96 -15.37
CA GLY A 189 2.76 -3.52 -16.71
C GLY A 189 3.71 -3.06 -17.82
N LYS A 190 4.60 -2.09 -17.55
CA LYS A 190 5.70 -1.73 -18.47
C LYS A 190 6.88 -2.68 -18.22
N PRO A 191 7.76 -2.95 -19.21
CA PRO A 191 8.94 -3.79 -18.98
C PRO A 191 9.63 -3.31 -17.72
N VAL A 192 9.64 -4.17 -16.72
CA VAL A 192 9.81 -3.84 -15.29
C VAL A 192 11.12 -3.08 -15.05
N ARG A 193 12.10 -3.28 -15.95
CA ARG A 193 13.41 -2.61 -15.98
C ARG A 193 13.36 -1.11 -16.34
N GLN A 194 12.32 -0.61 -17.00
CA GLN A 194 12.20 0.81 -17.37
C GLN A 194 11.56 1.66 -16.26
N THR A 195 10.89 1.02 -15.30
CA THR A 195 10.25 1.70 -14.18
C THR A 195 11.16 1.68 -12.96
N LYS A 196 11.50 2.84 -12.39
CA LYS A 196 12.25 2.92 -11.11
C LYS A 196 11.50 2.26 -9.93
N THR A 197 10.18 2.07 -10.05
CA THR A 197 9.34 1.46 -9.01
C THR A 197 8.86 0.07 -9.48
N PRO A 198 9.39 -1.03 -8.93
CA PRO A 198 8.99 -2.39 -9.32
C PRO A 198 7.52 -2.69 -9.06
N TRP A 199 7.04 -2.18 -7.91
CA TRP A 199 5.75 -2.50 -7.33
C TRP A 199 4.87 -1.27 -7.36
N HIS A 200 3.67 -1.41 -7.92
CA HIS A 200 2.67 -0.36 -7.98
C HIS A 200 1.51 -0.68 -7.06
N LEU A 201 1.08 0.31 -6.28
CA LEU A 201 -0.12 0.21 -5.46
C LEU A 201 -1.34 0.03 -6.38
N VAL A 202 -2.05 -1.08 -6.22
CA VAL A 202 -3.28 -1.37 -6.97
C VAL A 202 -4.48 -0.83 -6.22
N LYS A 203 -4.60 -1.18 -4.94
CA LYS A 203 -5.71 -0.75 -4.08
C LYS A 203 -5.34 -0.85 -2.60
N GLY A 204 -5.93 0.04 -1.81
CA GLY A 204 -6.15 -0.20 -0.39
C GLY A 204 -7.42 -1.01 -0.23
N THR A 205 -7.45 -1.96 0.70
CA THR A 205 -8.68 -2.71 1.03
C THR A 205 -8.83 -2.76 2.55
N SER A 206 -10.06 -2.68 3.04
CA SER A 206 -10.35 -2.84 4.46
C SER A 206 -9.94 -4.23 4.95
N ARG A 207 -9.52 -4.32 6.21
CA ARG A 207 -9.08 -5.59 6.80
C ARG A 207 -10.24 -6.56 6.95
N ARG A 208 -10.20 -7.66 6.18
CA ARG A 208 -11.16 -8.76 6.34
C ARG A 208 -10.92 -9.48 7.66
N SER A 209 -11.97 -9.62 8.47
CA SER A 209 -11.89 -10.36 9.74
C SER A 209 -11.71 -11.86 9.50
N LEU A 210 -10.78 -12.50 10.23
CA LEU A 210 -10.58 -13.96 10.21
C LEU A 210 -11.84 -14.75 10.61
N LYS A 211 -12.82 -14.12 11.28
CA LYS A 211 -14.11 -14.74 11.60
C LYS A 211 -14.98 -14.96 10.37
N SER A 212 -14.77 -14.19 9.29
CA SER A 212 -15.53 -14.29 8.04
C SER A 212 -15.13 -15.46 7.15
N ILE A 213 -14.12 -16.23 7.56
CA ILE A 213 -13.58 -17.35 6.81
C ILE A 213 -13.78 -18.61 7.65
N SER A 214 -14.61 -19.50 7.12
CA SER A 214 -14.94 -20.78 7.71
C SER A 214 -14.00 -21.84 7.14
N LEU A 215 -13.15 -22.38 8.00
CA LEU A 215 -12.27 -23.53 7.73
C LEU A 215 -12.63 -24.65 8.70
N GLU A 216 -12.09 -25.84 8.47
CA GLU A 216 -12.20 -26.96 9.42
C GLU A 216 -11.72 -26.52 10.80
N ALA A 217 -12.37 -27.02 11.84
CA ALA A 217 -12.08 -26.64 13.22
C ALA A 217 -10.59 -26.81 13.55
N GLY A 218 -9.98 -25.76 14.13
CA GLY A 218 -8.57 -25.75 14.54
C GLY A 218 -7.56 -25.41 13.43
N ARG A 219 -7.86 -25.65 12.15
CA ARG A 219 -6.93 -25.38 11.04
C ARG A 219 -6.61 -23.89 10.89
N LYS A 220 -7.61 -23.04 11.08
CA LYS A 220 -7.43 -21.59 11.03
C LYS A 220 -6.52 -21.09 12.15
N GLU A 221 -6.73 -21.62 13.35
CA GLU A 221 -5.94 -21.30 14.55
C GLU A 221 -4.51 -21.82 14.42
N GLU A 222 -4.31 -23.01 13.84
CA GLU A 222 -3.00 -23.58 13.53
C GLU A 222 -2.17 -22.64 12.64
N VAL A 223 -2.74 -22.19 11.51
CA VAL A 223 -2.05 -21.27 10.57
C VAL A 223 -1.77 -19.92 11.23
N TYR A 224 -2.74 -19.39 11.98
CA TYR A 224 -2.58 -18.13 12.70
C TYR A 224 -1.46 -18.21 13.74
N ASN A 225 -1.40 -19.30 14.52
CA ASN A 225 -0.40 -19.50 15.54
C ASN A 225 1.00 -19.73 14.94
N ASP A 226 1.10 -20.46 13.82
CA ASP A 226 2.35 -20.64 13.10
C ASP A 226 2.91 -19.31 12.57
N MET A 227 2.07 -18.49 11.93
CA MET A 227 2.48 -17.16 11.47
C MET A 227 2.88 -16.24 12.63
N CYS A 228 2.14 -16.28 13.75
CA CYS A 228 2.47 -15.51 14.95
C CYS A 228 3.82 -15.95 15.54
N SER A 229 4.07 -17.26 15.60
CA SER A 229 5.34 -17.82 16.05
C SER A 229 6.49 -17.36 15.15
N PHE A 230 6.33 -17.47 13.83
CA PHE A 230 7.32 -17.02 12.87
C PHE A 230 7.65 -15.52 13.00
N LEU A 231 6.64 -14.65 13.11
CA LEU A 231 6.85 -13.21 13.25
C LEU A 231 7.59 -12.82 14.54
N ASN A 232 7.42 -13.60 15.62
CA ASN A 232 8.12 -13.39 16.89
C ASN A 232 9.50 -14.08 16.96
N ALA A 233 9.75 -15.07 16.10
CA ALA A 233 10.95 -15.91 16.15
C ALA A 233 12.20 -15.29 15.48
N GLN A 234 12.18 -14.02 15.07
CA GLN A 234 13.30 -13.38 14.35
C GLN A 234 14.66 -13.59 15.04
N SER A 235 14.70 -13.49 16.38
CA SER A 235 15.92 -13.70 17.17
C SER A 235 16.37 -15.17 17.21
N VAL A 236 15.44 -16.12 17.13
CA VAL A 236 15.73 -17.55 17.08
C VAL A 236 16.36 -17.91 15.74
N TYR A 237 15.77 -17.45 14.64
CA TYR A 237 16.33 -17.65 13.30
C TYR A 237 17.76 -17.11 13.20
N ALA A 238 17.99 -15.88 13.69
CA ALA A 238 19.32 -15.28 13.74
C ALA A 238 20.32 -16.10 14.57
N LYS A 239 19.93 -16.61 15.75
CA LYS A 239 20.79 -17.46 16.59
C LYS A 239 21.11 -18.81 15.96
N THR A 240 20.18 -19.37 15.20
CA THR A 240 20.34 -20.66 14.52
C THR A 240 20.95 -20.54 13.12
N GLU A 241 21.28 -19.32 12.67
CA GLU A 241 21.82 -19.02 11.34
C GLU A 241 20.94 -19.55 10.19
N ARG A 242 19.63 -19.65 10.44
CA ARG A 242 18.64 -20.08 9.44
C ARG A 242 18.08 -18.85 8.71
N PRO A 243 17.87 -18.91 7.39
CA PRO A 243 17.21 -17.84 6.65
C PRO A 243 15.84 -17.53 7.26
N TYR A 244 15.56 -16.25 7.52
CA TYR A 244 14.34 -15.84 8.21
C TYR A 244 13.18 -15.72 7.23
N ARG A 245 12.68 -16.87 6.80
CA ARG A 245 11.57 -17.00 5.84
C ARG A 245 10.61 -18.12 6.23
N ARG A 246 9.37 -18.00 5.78
CA ARG A 246 8.32 -18.99 5.99
C ARG A 246 7.43 -19.07 4.75
N GLY A 247 7.19 -20.29 4.28
CA GLY A 247 6.33 -20.54 3.12
C GLY A 247 5.06 -21.32 3.48
N TYR A 248 3.92 -20.83 2.97
CA TYR A 248 2.61 -21.44 3.10
C TYR A 248 2.09 -21.88 1.73
N LEU A 249 1.59 -23.11 1.64
CA LEU A 249 0.91 -23.62 0.46
C LEU A 249 -0.56 -23.86 0.78
N PHE A 250 -1.44 -23.07 0.15
CA PHE A 250 -2.88 -23.23 0.24
C PHE A 250 -3.36 -23.98 -0.99
N ASN A 251 -3.86 -25.20 -0.80
CA ASN A 251 -4.34 -26.04 -1.90
C ASN A 251 -5.79 -26.46 -1.73
N GLY A 252 -6.48 -26.73 -2.84
CA GLY A 252 -7.84 -27.24 -2.82
C GLY A 252 -8.71 -26.66 -3.93
N PRO A 253 -9.98 -27.09 -4.05
CA PRO A 253 -10.87 -26.66 -5.13
C PRO A 253 -11.01 -25.13 -5.25
N PRO A 254 -11.36 -24.60 -6.43
CA PRO A 254 -11.67 -23.19 -6.59
C PRO A 254 -12.88 -22.79 -5.71
N GLY A 255 -12.94 -21.52 -5.29
CA GLY A 255 -14.07 -21.00 -4.48
C GLY A 255 -14.05 -21.41 -3.00
N THR A 256 -12.97 -22.02 -2.49
CA THR A 256 -12.84 -22.45 -1.08
C THR A 256 -12.26 -21.39 -0.14
N GLY A 257 -11.85 -20.22 -0.66
CA GLY A 257 -11.38 -19.11 0.17
C GLY A 257 -9.86 -19.04 0.39
N LYS A 258 -9.04 -19.73 -0.42
CA LYS A 258 -7.57 -19.71 -0.35
C LYS A 258 -6.97 -18.28 -0.32
N THR A 259 -7.24 -17.49 -1.36
CA THR A 259 -6.83 -16.07 -1.43
C THR A 259 -7.45 -15.25 -0.30
N SER A 260 -8.71 -15.51 0.04
CA SER A 260 -9.39 -14.79 1.11
C SER A 260 -8.70 -14.98 2.47
N LEU A 261 -8.20 -16.19 2.76
CA LEU A 261 -7.45 -16.48 3.98
C LEU A 261 -6.14 -15.71 4.02
N ALA A 262 -5.40 -15.69 2.90
CA ALA A 262 -4.15 -14.92 2.79
C ALA A 262 -4.36 -13.43 3.10
N LEU A 263 -5.40 -12.83 2.48
CA LEU A 263 -5.76 -11.43 2.72
C LEU A 263 -6.15 -11.17 4.18
N ALA A 264 -6.93 -12.06 4.80
CA ALA A 264 -7.36 -11.90 6.19
C ALA A 264 -6.21 -12.06 7.19
N LEU A 265 -5.28 -12.99 6.93
CA LEU A 265 -4.08 -13.19 7.75
C LEU A 265 -3.17 -11.96 7.66
N ALA A 266 -2.90 -11.46 6.44
CA ALA A 266 -2.13 -10.23 6.24
C ALA A 266 -2.77 -9.04 6.99
N GLY A 267 -4.10 -8.89 6.91
CA GLY A 267 -4.84 -7.85 7.64
C GLY A 267 -4.75 -7.96 9.16
N LYS A 268 -4.76 -9.19 9.67
CA LYS A 268 -4.63 -9.46 11.10
C LYS A 268 -3.25 -9.06 11.64
N PHE A 269 -2.20 -9.30 10.86
CA PHE A 269 -0.82 -8.92 11.21
C PHE A 269 -0.43 -7.51 10.75
N GLY A 270 -1.29 -6.83 9.98
CA GLY A 270 -1.01 -5.50 9.43
C GLY A 270 0.13 -5.50 8.41
N LEU A 271 0.28 -6.59 7.65
CA LEU A 271 1.28 -6.74 6.60
C LEU A 271 0.68 -6.34 5.25
N ASP A 272 1.47 -5.67 4.43
CA ASP A 272 1.10 -5.38 3.05
C ASP A 272 1.28 -6.61 2.15
N ILE A 273 0.49 -6.64 1.07
CA ILE A 273 0.40 -7.80 0.19
C ILE A 273 0.96 -7.42 -1.17
N TYR A 274 1.92 -8.21 -1.62
CA TYR A 274 2.52 -8.11 -2.93
C TYR A 274 2.03 -9.30 -3.73
N THR A 275 1.17 -9.06 -4.73
CA THR A 275 0.60 -10.15 -5.52
C THR A 275 1.39 -10.31 -6.81
N LEU A 276 1.73 -11.56 -7.10
CA LEU A 276 2.39 -11.96 -8.33
C LEU A 276 1.48 -12.98 -9.02
N SER A 277 1.05 -12.64 -10.24
CA SER A 277 0.35 -13.57 -11.12
C SER A 277 1.31 -14.02 -12.20
N LEU A 278 1.48 -15.33 -12.33
CA LEU A 278 2.36 -15.94 -13.33
C LEU A 278 1.65 -16.12 -14.69
N THR A 279 0.35 -15.86 -14.75
CA THR A 279 -0.45 -16.01 -15.97
C THR A 279 -0.46 -14.70 -16.75
N GLY A 280 -0.11 -14.76 -18.04
CA GLY A 280 -0.26 -13.65 -18.98
C GLY A 280 0.75 -12.50 -18.88
N GLN A 281 1.72 -12.55 -17.97
CA GLN A 281 2.83 -11.58 -17.94
C GLN A 281 4.03 -12.14 -18.71
N ASN A 282 4.49 -11.41 -19.73
CA ASN A 282 5.75 -11.68 -20.44
C ASN A 282 6.94 -11.30 -19.54
N MET A 283 7.05 -11.96 -18.39
CA MET A 283 8.10 -11.70 -17.40
C MET A 283 9.23 -12.71 -17.59
N THR A 284 10.46 -12.22 -17.53
CA THR A 284 11.67 -13.05 -17.54
C THR A 284 12.06 -13.46 -16.12
N ASP A 285 12.84 -14.54 -15.98
CA ASP A 285 13.36 -14.99 -14.68
C ASP A 285 14.18 -13.88 -13.97
N ASP A 286 14.92 -13.08 -14.73
CA ASP A 286 15.66 -11.93 -14.21
C ASP A 286 14.75 -10.83 -13.66
N GLU A 287 13.64 -10.52 -14.36
CA GLU A 287 12.68 -9.53 -13.90
C GLU A 287 11.98 -9.99 -12.63
N LEU A 288 11.67 -11.28 -12.53
CA LEU A 288 11.13 -11.88 -11.32
C LEU A 288 12.12 -11.79 -10.15
N GLN A 289 13.39 -12.12 -10.38
CA GLN A 289 14.44 -11.96 -9.37
C GLN A 289 14.59 -10.49 -8.94
N TRP A 290 14.47 -9.56 -9.89
CA TRP A 290 14.50 -8.13 -9.62
C TRP A 290 13.29 -7.65 -8.80
N LEU A 291 12.08 -8.14 -9.10
CA LEU A 291 10.89 -7.83 -8.29
C LEU A 291 11.03 -8.36 -6.86
N CYS A 292 11.49 -9.61 -6.72
CA CYS A 292 11.72 -10.24 -5.43
C CYS A 292 12.84 -9.54 -4.63
N SER A 293 13.88 -8.99 -5.27
CA SER A 293 14.93 -8.26 -4.55
C SER A 293 14.42 -6.92 -3.97
N HIS A 294 13.43 -6.30 -4.61
CA HIS A 294 12.84 -5.01 -4.19
C HIS A 294 11.60 -5.12 -3.28
N LEU A 295 11.23 -6.33 -2.85
CA LEU A 295 10.17 -6.49 -1.84
C LEU A 295 10.64 -5.90 -0.49
N PRO A 296 9.77 -5.21 0.26
CA PRO A 296 10.15 -4.71 1.58
C PRO A 296 10.35 -5.86 2.58
N ARG A 297 10.88 -5.51 3.76
CA ARG A 297 10.86 -6.41 4.93
C ARG A 297 9.45 -6.46 5.49
N ARG A 298 9.04 -7.59 6.09
CA ARG A 298 7.72 -7.77 6.73
C ARG A 298 6.55 -7.54 5.78
N CYS A 299 6.54 -8.26 4.65
CA CYS A 299 5.41 -8.31 3.73
C CYS A 299 4.95 -9.74 3.47
N VAL A 300 3.75 -9.87 2.91
CA VAL A 300 3.23 -11.12 2.35
C VAL A 300 3.38 -11.10 0.84
N LEU A 301 4.21 -11.99 0.29
CA LEU A 301 4.24 -12.27 -1.15
C LEU A 301 3.19 -13.33 -1.45
N LEU A 302 2.12 -12.94 -2.15
CA LEU A 302 1.05 -13.82 -2.58
C LEU A 302 1.27 -14.22 -4.05
N ILE A 303 1.47 -15.50 -4.30
CA ILE A 303 1.56 -16.05 -5.66
C ILE A 303 0.29 -16.84 -5.94
N GLU A 304 -0.49 -16.34 -6.89
CA GLU A 304 -1.78 -16.94 -7.25
C GLU A 304 -1.65 -17.98 -8.37
N ASP A 305 -2.42 -19.07 -8.24
CA ASP A 305 -2.61 -20.13 -9.25
C ASP A 305 -1.30 -20.65 -9.88
N ILE A 306 -0.41 -21.18 -9.03
CA ILE A 306 0.92 -21.68 -9.47
C ILE A 306 0.81 -22.89 -10.41
N ASP A 307 -0.26 -23.67 -10.29
CA ASP A 307 -0.57 -24.77 -11.19
C ASP A 307 -0.68 -24.29 -12.65
N SER A 308 -1.26 -23.11 -12.89
CA SER A 308 -1.39 -22.54 -14.23
C SER A 308 -0.04 -22.26 -14.92
N ALA A 309 0.99 -21.93 -14.14
CA ALA A 309 2.35 -21.76 -14.66
C ALA A 309 3.00 -23.08 -15.08
N GLY A 310 2.58 -24.22 -14.49
CA GLY A 310 3.03 -25.56 -14.84
C GLY A 310 2.25 -26.18 -15.99
N ILE A 311 0.91 -26.09 -15.96
CA ILE A 311 -0.01 -26.73 -16.93
C ILE A 311 0.23 -26.22 -18.36
N ASN A 312 0.46 -24.92 -18.52
CA ASN A 312 0.74 -24.36 -19.84
C ASN A 312 2.05 -24.90 -20.44
N ARG A 313 3.00 -25.35 -19.61
CA ARG A 313 4.31 -25.81 -20.09
C ARG A 313 4.28 -27.23 -20.64
N GLU A 314 3.51 -28.14 -20.05
CA GLU A 314 3.38 -29.49 -20.59
C GLU A 314 2.62 -29.47 -21.92
N LYS A 315 1.52 -28.70 -21.98
CA LYS A 315 0.76 -28.55 -23.23
C LYS A 315 1.56 -27.83 -24.32
N MET A 316 2.33 -26.79 -24.00
CA MET A 316 3.17 -26.12 -25.01
C MET A 316 4.36 -26.96 -25.47
N ARG A 317 4.99 -27.73 -24.58
CA ARG A 317 6.08 -28.65 -24.95
C ARG A 317 5.62 -29.79 -25.85
N ALA A 318 4.37 -30.23 -25.71
CA ALA A 318 3.78 -31.26 -26.57
C ALA A 318 3.36 -30.74 -27.96
N ILE A 319 3.24 -29.42 -28.14
CA ILE A 319 2.77 -28.81 -29.40
C ILE A 319 3.91 -28.20 -30.23
N GLN A 320 5.07 -27.90 -29.63
CA GLN A 320 6.18 -27.23 -30.30
C GLN A 320 7.35 -28.19 -30.58
N GLU A 321 7.25 -28.96 -31.67
CA GLU A 321 8.40 -29.61 -32.31
C GLU A 321 9.22 -28.64 -33.20
N ASP A 322 8.69 -27.44 -33.50
CA ASP A 322 9.35 -26.43 -34.35
C ASP A 322 9.98 -25.27 -33.55
N GLY A 323 11.28 -25.40 -33.27
CA GLY A 323 12.34 -24.36 -33.34
C GLY A 323 12.23 -22.97 -32.70
N ALA A 324 11.08 -22.48 -32.26
CA ALA A 324 10.88 -21.11 -31.78
C ALA A 324 11.00 -21.01 -30.25
N LYS A 325 12.22 -20.79 -29.75
CA LYS A 325 12.51 -20.49 -28.34
C LYS A 325 11.74 -19.25 -27.87
N GLN A 326 10.57 -19.41 -27.24
CA GLN A 326 9.98 -18.35 -26.42
C GLN A 326 10.78 -18.24 -25.10
N ASN A 327 11.88 -17.48 -25.12
CA ASN A 327 12.73 -17.21 -23.94
C ASN A 327 12.08 -16.26 -22.89
N ASN A 328 10.86 -15.76 -23.11
CA ASN A 328 10.23 -14.72 -22.30
C ASN A 328 9.19 -15.25 -21.30
N GLN A 329 9.34 -16.49 -20.85
CA GLN A 329 8.39 -17.09 -19.91
C GLN A 329 9.13 -17.47 -18.62
N VAL A 330 8.64 -16.92 -17.50
CA VAL A 330 9.09 -17.31 -16.15
C VAL A 330 9.12 -18.82 -16.03
N SER A 331 10.28 -19.37 -15.68
CA SER A 331 10.45 -20.78 -15.36
C SER A 331 10.12 -21.02 -13.88
N LEU A 332 9.65 -22.22 -13.54
CA LEU A 332 9.30 -22.55 -12.14
C LEU A 332 10.59 -22.62 -11.32
N SER A 333 11.67 -23.07 -11.94
CA SER A 333 13.03 -22.97 -11.44
C SER A 333 13.46 -21.52 -11.20
N GLY A 334 13.11 -20.59 -12.10
CA GLY A 334 13.36 -19.15 -11.94
C GLY A 334 12.61 -18.56 -10.77
N LEU A 335 11.33 -18.90 -10.61
CA LEU A 335 10.54 -18.54 -9.43
C LEU A 335 11.15 -19.08 -8.13
N LEU A 336 11.54 -20.35 -8.14
CA LEU A 336 12.19 -20.99 -7.01
C LEU A 336 13.51 -20.31 -6.65
N ASN A 337 14.32 -19.97 -7.63
CA ASN A 337 15.57 -19.26 -7.44
C ASN A 337 15.34 -17.81 -6.97
N ALA A 338 14.25 -17.17 -7.39
CA ALA A 338 13.90 -15.82 -6.92
C ALA A 338 13.42 -15.82 -5.46
N ILE A 339 12.74 -16.88 -5.01
CA ILE A 339 12.27 -17.05 -3.63
C ILE A 339 13.40 -17.48 -2.70
N ASP A 340 14.19 -18.48 -3.10
CA ASP A 340 15.19 -19.10 -2.23
C ASP A 340 16.59 -18.51 -2.39
N GLY A 341 16.84 -17.78 -3.47
CA GLY A 341 18.16 -17.37 -3.89
C GLY A 341 18.89 -16.59 -2.81
N VAL A 342 20.22 -16.61 -2.89
CA VAL A 342 21.12 -15.88 -1.98
C VAL A 342 20.88 -14.36 -1.97
N SER A 343 20.20 -13.83 -3.00
CA SER A 343 19.80 -12.43 -3.11
C SER A 343 18.42 -12.11 -2.51
N SER A 344 17.68 -13.12 -2.04
CA SER A 344 16.38 -12.92 -1.39
C SER A 344 16.59 -12.32 0.01
N SER A 345 15.85 -11.26 0.33
CA SER A 345 15.98 -10.62 1.64
C SER A 345 15.13 -11.34 2.69
N ASP A 346 15.67 -11.44 3.89
CA ASP A 346 15.00 -12.00 5.06
C ASP A 346 13.74 -11.24 5.53
N GLY A 347 12.88 -11.94 6.27
CA GLY A 347 11.73 -11.38 6.98
C GLY A 347 10.46 -11.27 6.16
N ARG A 348 10.25 -12.16 5.19
CA ARG A 348 9.08 -12.18 4.31
C ARG A 348 8.28 -13.47 4.49
N ILE A 349 6.97 -13.37 4.31
CA ILE A 349 6.06 -14.52 4.30
C ILE A 349 5.67 -14.80 2.86
N LEU A 350 5.87 -16.03 2.40
CA LEU A 350 5.41 -16.49 1.09
C LEU A 350 4.09 -17.24 1.27
N VAL A 351 3.07 -16.85 0.51
CA VAL A 351 1.80 -17.60 0.40
C VAL A 351 1.59 -17.97 -1.05
N MET A 352 1.46 -19.26 -1.29
CA MET A 352 1.23 -19.85 -2.60
C MET A 352 -0.15 -20.46 -2.64
N THR A 353 -0.91 -20.22 -3.71
CA THR A 353 -2.21 -20.86 -3.91
C THR A 353 -2.19 -21.77 -5.13
N THR A 354 -2.86 -22.91 -5.03
CA THR A 354 -3.01 -23.87 -6.12
C THR A 354 -4.39 -24.51 -6.06
N ASN A 355 -4.98 -24.81 -7.22
CA ASN A 355 -6.20 -25.61 -7.30
C ASN A 355 -5.89 -27.11 -7.43
N CYS A 356 -4.75 -27.45 -8.04
CA CYS A 356 -4.29 -28.82 -8.25
C CYS A 356 -2.94 -29.09 -7.57
N ARG A 357 -2.96 -29.67 -6.37
CA ARG A 357 -1.75 -30.01 -5.60
C ARG A 357 -0.84 -31.03 -6.30
N ASP A 358 -1.44 -31.97 -7.02
CA ASP A 358 -0.74 -33.10 -7.65
C ASP A 358 0.09 -32.69 -8.89
N GLN A 359 -0.22 -31.52 -9.47
CA GLN A 359 0.46 -30.98 -10.64
C GLN A 359 1.68 -30.12 -10.26
N LEU A 360 1.90 -29.88 -8.97
CA LEU A 360 3.04 -29.10 -8.51
C LEU A 360 4.31 -29.96 -8.49
N ASP A 361 5.40 -29.39 -9.01
CA ASP A 361 6.73 -29.99 -8.97
C ASP A 361 7.14 -30.28 -7.51
N ALA A 362 7.63 -31.50 -7.26
CA ALA A 362 8.17 -31.91 -5.97
C ALA A 362 9.32 -31.00 -5.48
N ALA A 363 9.99 -30.28 -6.38
CA ALA A 363 10.98 -29.27 -6.03
C ALA A 363 10.37 -28.07 -5.28
N LEU A 364 9.13 -27.68 -5.54
CA LEU A 364 8.46 -26.53 -4.89
C LEU A 364 8.17 -26.77 -3.42
N ILE A 365 7.77 -27.99 -3.09
CA ILE A 365 7.18 -28.35 -1.80
C ILE A 365 8.22 -28.80 -0.76
N ARG A 366 9.51 -28.64 -1.06
CA ARG A 366 10.58 -29.03 -0.12
C ARG A 366 10.54 -28.13 1.13
N PRO A 367 10.79 -28.70 2.32
CA PRO A 367 10.94 -27.91 3.54
C PRO A 367 11.96 -26.78 3.36
N GLY A 368 11.65 -25.57 3.84
CA GLY A 368 12.41 -24.34 3.59
C GLY A 368 11.87 -23.48 2.43
N ARG A 369 11.04 -24.05 1.55
CA ARG A 369 10.24 -23.33 0.52
C ARG A 369 8.78 -23.30 0.90
N VAL A 370 8.24 -24.46 1.25
CA VAL A 370 6.91 -24.65 1.82
C VAL A 370 7.11 -25.35 3.15
N ASP A 371 6.76 -24.65 4.22
CA ASP A 371 6.90 -25.19 5.57
C ASP A 371 5.56 -25.63 6.15
N MET A 372 4.46 -25.03 5.70
CA MET A 372 3.11 -25.40 6.12
C MET A 372 2.19 -25.52 4.91
N GLU A 373 1.56 -26.69 4.79
CA GLU A 373 0.59 -26.99 3.75
C GLU A 373 -0.82 -27.01 4.37
N VAL A 374 -1.73 -26.23 3.80
CA VAL A 374 -3.12 -26.12 4.27
C VAL A 374 -4.03 -26.60 3.15
N LYS A 375 -4.72 -27.71 3.41
CA LYS A 375 -5.70 -28.29 2.49
C LYS A 375 -7.08 -27.69 2.72
N PHE A 376 -7.65 -27.13 1.66
CA PHE A 376 -9.00 -26.61 1.61
C PHE A 376 -9.90 -27.67 0.97
N THR A 377 -10.95 -28.05 1.69
CA THR A 377 -11.97 -28.96 1.19
C THR A 377 -13.20 -28.19 0.71
N LEU A 378 -14.12 -28.90 0.07
CA LEU A 378 -15.49 -28.43 -0.08
C LEU A 378 -16.14 -28.27 1.31
N ALA A 379 -17.24 -27.52 1.35
CA ALA A 379 -17.84 -27.07 2.60
C ALA A 379 -18.34 -28.23 3.45
N SER A 380 -17.79 -28.38 4.66
CA SER A 380 -18.32 -29.32 5.65
C SER A 380 -19.61 -28.80 6.27
N GLU A 381 -20.39 -29.68 6.89
CA GLU A 381 -21.62 -29.31 7.62
C GLU A 381 -21.37 -28.17 8.64
N GLU A 382 -20.27 -28.25 9.39
CA GLU A 382 -19.87 -27.20 10.34
C GLU A 382 -19.54 -25.87 9.65
N GLN A 383 -18.84 -25.92 8.51
CA GLN A 383 -18.54 -24.73 7.72
C GLN A 383 -19.82 -24.11 7.16
N ILE A 384 -20.77 -24.92 6.69
CA ILE A 384 -22.07 -24.46 6.20
C ILE A 384 -22.83 -23.71 7.30
N LYS A 385 -22.90 -24.28 8.51
CA LYS A 385 -23.50 -23.62 9.69
C LYS A 385 -22.83 -22.28 9.99
N SER A 386 -21.49 -22.26 10.00
CA SER A 386 -20.70 -21.06 10.27
C SER A 386 -20.92 -19.96 9.23
N ILE A 387 -20.96 -20.31 7.94
CA ILE A 387 -21.22 -19.37 6.85
C ILE A 387 -22.62 -18.75 6.99
N PHE A 388 -23.64 -19.58 7.24
CA PHE A 388 -25.01 -19.11 7.43
C PHE A 388 -25.12 -18.11 8.58
N GLN A 389 -24.58 -18.47 9.75
CA GLN A 389 -24.56 -17.60 10.92
C GLN A 389 -23.84 -16.28 10.64
N HIS A 390 -22.70 -16.33 9.94
CA HIS A 390 -21.93 -15.12 9.64
C HIS A 390 -22.68 -14.17 8.70
N MET A 391 -23.35 -14.68 7.67
CA MET A 391 -24.07 -13.86 6.71
C MET A 391 -25.29 -13.17 7.30
N TYR A 392 -26.03 -13.86 8.18
CA TYR A 392 -27.25 -13.33 8.80
C TYR A 392 -27.04 -12.72 10.19
N ALA A 393 -25.82 -12.71 10.73
CA ALA A 393 -25.51 -12.16 12.06
C ALA A 393 -26.03 -10.73 12.25
N HIS A 394 -25.98 -9.89 11.19
CA HIS A 394 -26.44 -8.50 11.24
C HIS A 394 -27.96 -8.35 11.41
N LYS A 395 -28.74 -9.42 11.20
CA LYS A 395 -30.21 -9.40 11.32
C LYS A 395 -30.72 -9.63 12.74
N GLY A 396 -29.83 -9.97 13.70
CA GLY A 396 -30.18 -9.99 15.13
C GLY A 396 -31.25 -11.01 15.56
N HIS A 397 -31.43 -12.11 14.83
CA HIS A 397 -32.44 -13.13 15.17
C HIS A 397 -31.93 -14.07 16.27
N THR A 398 -32.78 -14.43 17.23
CA THR A 398 -32.43 -15.28 18.37
C THR A 398 -32.20 -16.74 18.01
N ASN A 399 -32.86 -17.25 16.95
CA ASN A 399 -32.85 -18.66 16.58
C ASN A 399 -31.87 -19.00 15.44
N LEU A 400 -30.90 -18.14 15.15
CA LEU A 400 -29.98 -18.31 14.01
C LEU A 400 -29.20 -19.64 14.04
N ALA A 401 -28.91 -20.16 15.24
CA ALA A 401 -28.17 -21.41 15.38
C ALA A 401 -28.99 -22.63 14.93
N ASP A 402 -30.27 -22.68 15.32
CA ASP A 402 -31.18 -23.77 14.95
C ASP A 402 -31.45 -23.77 13.45
N MET A 403 -31.69 -22.58 12.89
CA MET A 403 -31.88 -22.42 11.44
C MET A 403 -30.64 -22.75 10.63
N ALA A 404 -29.45 -22.42 11.15
CA ALA A 404 -28.20 -22.82 10.52
C ALA A 404 -28.05 -24.34 10.49
N ALA A 405 -28.51 -25.04 11.53
CA ALA A 405 -28.50 -26.49 11.59
C ALA A 405 -29.53 -27.10 10.61
N GLU A 406 -30.73 -26.54 10.52
CA GLU A 406 -31.72 -26.93 9.51
C GLU A 406 -31.19 -26.75 8.08
N PHE A 407 -30.57 -25.60 7.78
CA PHE A 407 -29.97 -25.34 6.48
C PHE A 407 -28.83 -26.33 6.17
N ALA A 408 -27.96 -26.60 7.14
CA ALA A 408 -26.84 -27.52 6.96
C ALA A 408 -27.31 -28.96 6.71
N ASN A 409 -28.44 -29.37 7.28
CA ASN A 409 -29.05 -30.69 7.01
C ASN A 409 -29.60 -30.81 5.58
N GLN A 410 -29.98 -29.70 4.94
CA GLN A 410 -30.49 -29.69 3.57
C GLN A 410 -29.38 -29.68 2.50
N VAL A 411 -28.18 -29.23 2.86
CA VAL A 411 -27.04 -29.13 1.94
C VAL A 411 -26.16 -30.38 2.06
N PRO A 412 -25.93 -31.12 0.96
CA PRO A 412 -25.05 -32.29 0.99
C PRO A 412 -23.63 -31.96 1.48
N ASN A 413 -23.16 -32.71 2.49
CA ASN A 413 -21.87 -32.51 3.12
C ASN A 413 -20.71 -32.67 2.11
N CYS A 414 -19.77 -31.71 2.10
CA CYS A 414 -18.55 -31.74 1.27
C CYS A 414 -18.79 -31.81 -0.26
N GLN A 415 -19.91 -31.32 -0.78
CA GLN A 415 -20.19 -31.33 -2.24
C GLN A 415 -20.18 -29.96 -2.93
N TYR A 416 -20.28 -28.89 -2.16
CA TYR A 416 -20.39 -27.51 -2.65
C TYR A 416 -19.29 -26.65 -2.08
N SER A 417 -18.84 -25.65 -2.85
CA SER A 417 -17.83 -24.72 -2.36
C SER A 417 -18.45 -23.70 -1.41
N PRO A 418 -17.69 -23.19 -0.42
CA PRO A 418 -18.11 -22.04 0.38
C PRO A 418 -18.60 -20.85 -0.46
N ALA A 419 -17.99 -20.60 -1.63
CA ALA A 419 -18.43 -19.55 -2.55
C ALA A 419 -19.82 -19.81 -3.14
N ASP A 420 -20.15 -21.05 -3.50
CA ASP A 420 -21.48 -21.42 -4.01
C ASP A 420 -22.56 -21.18 -2.95
N ILE A 421 -22.27 -21.58 -1.70
CA ILE A 421 -23.16 -21.39 -0.55
C ILE A 421 -23.33 -19.90 -0.25
N GLN A 422 -22.24 -19.13 -0.22
CA GLN A 422 -22.31 -17.68 -0.01
C GLN A 422 -23.12 -16.98 -1.10
N ASN A 423 -22.96 -17.36 -2.37
CA ASN A 423 -23.72 -16.79 -3.48
C ASN A 423 -25.23 -17.10 -3.35
N TYR A 424 -25.57 -18.33 -2.94
CA TYR A 424 -26.96 -18.69 -2.70
C TYR A 424 -27.59 -17.87 -1.57
N LEU A 425 -26.92 -17.79 -0.42
CA LEU A 425 -27.38 -17.04 0.73
C LEU A 425 -27.45 -15.53 0.45
N TRP A 426 -26.59 -15.02 -0.44
CA TRP A 426 -26.66 -13.62 -0.85
C TRP A 426 -27.92 -13.31 -1.67
N LYS A 427 -28.36 -14.23 -2.54
CA LYS A 427 -29.57 -14.08 -3.35
C LYS A 427 -30.84 -14.08 -2.50
N HIS A 428 -30.83 -14.79 -1.38
CA HIS A 428 -31.98 -14.91 -0.49
C HIS A 428 -31.82 -13.93 0.67
N SER A 429 -32.50 -12.79 0.57
CA SER A 429 -32.54 -11.87 1.72
C SER A 429 -33.32 -12.48 2.88
N ASP A 430 -34.38 -13.25 2.63
CA ASP A 430 -35.16 -13.86 3.69
C ASP A 430 -34.59 -15.22 4.12
N PHE A 431 -34.45 -15.41 5.43
CA PHE A 431 -33.86 -16.58 6.07
C PHE A 431 -34.74 -17.82 5.89
N ASN A 432 -36.07 -17.68 5.99
CA ASN A 432 -37.00 -18.80 5.84
C ASN A 432 -36.99 -19.34 4.41
N CYS A 433 -36.99 -18.44 3.43
CA CYS A 433 -36.91 -18.81 2.02
C CYS A 433 -35.62 -19.55 1.71
N ALA A 434 -34.49 -19.09 2.27
CA ALA A 434 -33.19 -19.73 2.08
C ALA A 434 -33.15 -21.18 2.60
N VAL A 435 -33.83 -21.48 3.72
CA VAL A 435 -33.88 -22.84 4.27
C VAL A 435 -34.80 -23.74 3.45
N ILE A 436 -35.99 -23.25 3.08
CA ILE A 436 -37.01 -24.03 2.35
C ILE A 436 -36.52 -24.38 0.93
N GLU A 437 -35.86 -23.45 0.25
CA GLU A 437 -35.40 -23.63 -1.13
C GLU A 437 -34.02 -24.28 -1.25
N ALA A 438 -33.31 -24.47 -0.12
CA ALA A 438 -31.95 -25.02 -0.10
C ALA A 438 -31.87 -26.37 -0.83
N GLN A 439 -32.81 -27.27 -0.57
CA GLN A 439 -32.83 -28.62 -1.13
C GLN A 439 -32.99 -28.61 -2.66
N LYS A 440 -33.73 -27.63 -3.21
CA LYS A 440 -33.91 -27.50 -4.67
C LYS A 440 -32.64 -27.02 -5.36
N GLN A 441 -31.90 -26.11 -4.72
CA GLN A 441 -30.70 -25.52 -5.29
C GLN A 441 -29.46 -26.40 -5.13
N PHE A 442 -29.38 -27.19 -4.06
CA PHE A 442 -28.25 -28.05 -3.73
C PHE A 442 -28.62 -29.54 -3.82
N PRO A 443 -28.93 -30.08 -5.01
CA PRO A 443 -29.16 -31.51 -5.16
C PRO A 443 -27.89 -32.29 -4.83
N THR A 444 -28.03 -33.50 -4.29
CA THR A 444 -26.88 -34.39 -4.08
C THR A 444 -26.24 -34.71 -5.43
N LYS A 445 -25.01 -34.24 -5.64
CA LYS A 445 -24.18 -34.60 -6.79
C LYS A 445 -23.85 -36.09 -6.66
N LYS A 446 -24.16 -36.85 -7.72
CA LYS A 446 -23.87 -38.28 -7.82
C LYS A 446 -22.40 -38.53 -8.12
#